data_AF-A0A7S3XQF2-F1
#
_entry.id   AF-A0A7S3XQF2-F1
#
_cell.length_a   1.000
_cell.length_b   1.000
_cell.length_c   1.000
_cell.angle_alpha   90.00
_cell.angle_beta   90.00
_cell.angle_gamma   90.00
#
_symmetry.space_group_name_H-M   'P 1'
#
loop_
_entity.id
_entity.type
_entity.pdbx_description
1 polymer ?
#
loop_
_entity_poly.entity_id
_entity_poly.type
_entity_poly.pdbx_seq_one_letter_code
_entity_poly.pdbx_strand_id
1 'polypeptide(L)'
;MKPFSQPLDDIRDYFGEKVALYFCWLGFYSVMMGYLALVCLGVYYYLTAHPVDVDPPHLQPWMVFMAIVITVWTSFHSRGWAQQQNIVKVKWGVSDFEEEEECRPQFKGELHLNPVNNQPEKFYPENKRRRSMMLSNSIILCFIVALWVFIVFIYELEKYWLDKGYAWGSLVGSLILSVQIQVLSAFYMAVVEILNDLENHKTQTDFEDGKIFKTFLFQIFNNYASLTYTAFVKTHISGCATTCIGDLRSLMITIFMTSYVMNFVELG
;
A
#
# COMPACT_ATOMS: atom_id res chain seq x y z
N MET A 1 10.11 12.98 30.69
CA MET A 1 10.41 12.37 29.38
C MET A 1 9.42 11.23 29.15
N LYS A 2 8.64 11.28 28.07
CA LYS A 2 7.80 10.14 27.67
C LYS A 2 8.74 9.16 26.93
N PRO A 3 8.66 7.84 27.17
CA PRO A 3 9.56 6.87 26.55
C PRO A 3 9.48 6.84 25.00
N PHE A 4 8.47 7.49 24.41
CA PHE A 4 8.27 7.64 22.96
C PHE A 4 8.28 9.10 22.48
N SER A 5 8.82 10.06 23.25
CA SER A 5 8.93 11.44 22.76
C SER A 5 10.10 11.58 21.81
N GLN A 6 9.85 11.36 20.52
CA GLN A 6 10.81 11.64 19.45
C GLN A 6 11.11 13.15 19.38
N PRO A 7 12.36 13.57 19.16
CA PRO A 7 12.73 14.98 19.03
C PRO A 7 12.34 15.52 17.64
N LEU A 8 11.04 15.71 17.43
CA LEU A 8 10.50 16.10 16.11
C LEU A 8 10.98 17.47 15.65
N ASP A 9 11.17 18.42 16.57
CA ASP A 9 11.62 19.76 16.23
C ASP A 9 13.10 19.75 15.80
N ASP A 10 13.96 18.96 16.43
CA ASP A 10 15.36 18.82 16.01
C ASP A 10 15.48 18.13 14.63
N ILE A 11 14.66 17.10 14.39
CA ILE A 11 14.60 16.42 13.09
C ILE A 11 14.13 17.39 12.00
N ARG A 12 13.12 18.22 12.30
CA ARG A 12 12.62 19.25 11.38
C ARG A 12 13.71 20.26 11.06
N ASP A 13 14.39 20.78 12.07
CA ASP A 13 15.37 21.85 11.87
C ASP A 13 16.60 21.35 11.07
N TYR A 14 16.90 20.05 11.09
CA TYR A 14 18.00 19.45 10.32
C TYR A 14 17.59 18.88 8.95
N PHE A 15 16.47 18.15 8.85
CA PHE A 15 16.04 17.42 7.65
C PHE A 15 14.83 18.02 6.93
N GLY A 16 14.19 19.04 7.50
CA GLY A 16 12.98 19.69 6.98
C GLY A 16 11.68 19.05 7.47
N GLU A 17 10.58 19.75 7.18
CA GLU A 17 9.22 19.44 7.66
C GLU A 17 8.68 18.14 7.08
N LYS A 18 8.99 17.83 5.82
CA LYS A 18 8.55 16.59 5.16
C LYS A 18 9.08 15.34 5.88
N VAL A 19 10.37 15.33 6.23
CA VAL A 19 11.00 14.20 6.94
C VAL A 19 10.52 14.14 8.39
N ALA A 20 10.40 15.28 9.06
CA ALA A 20 9.86 15.34 10.41
C ALA A 20 8.40 14.85 10.48
N LEU A 21 7.58 15.15 9.47
CA LEU A 21 6.19 14.69 9.38
C LEU A 21 6.12 13.16 9.26
N TYR A 22 7.02 12.56 8.48
CA TYR A 22 7.15 11.10 8.37
C TYR A 22 7.45 10.45 9.73
N PHE A 23 8.42 10.96 10.49
CA PHE A 23 8.72 10.43 11.82
C PHE A 23 7.57 10.65 12.81
N CYS A 24 6.91 11.82 12.75
CA CYS A 24 5.72 12.09 13.54
C CYS A 24 4.61 11.07 13.27
N TRP A 25 4.34 10.79 11.99
CA TRP A 25 3.39 9.75 11.57
C TRP A 25 3.79 8.36 12.06
N LEU A 26 5.06 7.99 11.87
CA LEU A 26 5.59 6.69 12.26
C LEU A 26 5.48 6.45 13.77
N GLY A 27 5.79 7.46 14.58
CA GLY A 27 5.63 7.41 16.04
C GLY A 27 4.17 7.24 16.46
N PHE A 28 3.26 8.02 15.88
CA PHE A 28 1.81 7.89 16.12
C PHE A 28 1.29 6.50 15.73
N TYR A 29 1.66 6.04 14.53
CA TYR A 29 1.24 4.75 13.98
C TYR A 29 1.72 3.59 14.85
N SER A 30 2.99 3.61 15.28
CA SER A 30 3.57 2.55 16.11
C SER A 30 2.87 2.40 17.46
N VAL A 31 2.54 3.53 18.12
CA VAL A 31 1.81 3.51 19.40
C VAL A 31 0.38 2.99 19.20
N MET A 32 -0.32 3.46 18.16
CA MET A 32 -1.68 3.02 17.86
C MET A 32 -1.76 1.54 17.50
N MET A 33 -0.77 1.02 16.78
CA MET A 33 -0.63 -0.40 16.48
C MET A 33 -0.33 -1.24 17.72
N GLY A 34 0.46 -0.69 18.67
CA GLY A 34 0.71 -1.34 19.95
C GLY A 34 -0.58 -1.67 20.71
N TYR A 35 -1.57 -0.76 20.72
CA TYR A 35 -2.86 -1.04 21.35
C TYR A 35 -3.64 -2.16 20.64
N LEU A 36 -3.66 -2.17 19.30
CA LEU A 36 -4.33 -3.22 18.54
C LEU A 36 -3.66 -4.58 18.73
N ALA A 37 -2.32 -4.61 18.74
CA ALA A 37 -1.55 -5.83 18.95
C ALA A 37 -1.84 -6.48 20.30
N LEU A 38 -2.00 -5.69 21.38
CA LEU A 38 -2.38 -6.21 22.70
C LEU A 38 -3.75 -6.89 22.69
N VAL A 39 -4.75 -6.30 22.01
CA VAL A 39 -6.08 -6.89 21.87
C VAL A 39 -6.03 -8.20 21.07
N CYS A 40 -5.28 -8.20 19.95
CA CYS A 40 -5.09 -9.39 19.12
C CYS A 40 -4.39 -10.52 19.87
N LEU A 41 -3.35 -10.23 20.65
CA LEU A 41 -2.64 -11.21 21.47
C LEU A 41 -3.55 -11.80 22.55
N GLY A 42 -4.39 -10.98 23.18
CA GLY A 42 -5.36 -11.45 24.17
C GLY A 42 -6.35 -12.46 23.59
N VAL A 43 -6.89 -12.18 22.40
CA VAL A 43 -7.80 -13.11 21.72
C VAL A 43 -7.07 -14.34 21.20
N TYR A 44 -5.86 -14.20 20.67
CA TYR A 44 -5.04 -15.35 20.27
C TYR A 44 -4.82 -16.31 21.45
N TYR A 45 -4.42 -15.79 22.62
CA TYR A 45 -4.24 -16.60 23.83
C TYR A 45 -5.56 -17.24 24.31
N TYR A 46 -6.68 -16.51 24.26
CA TYR A 46 -7.98 -17.06 24.62
C TYR A 46 -8.37 -18.25 23.73
N LEU A 47 -8.18 -18.12 22.40
CA LEU A 47 -8.51 -19.16 21.42
C LEU A 47 -7.61 -20.39 21.53
N THR A 48 -6.34 -20.22 21.91
CA THR A 48 -5.44 -21.37 22.14
C THR A 48 -5.72 -22.07 23.47
N ALA A 49 -6.17 -21.33 24.49
CA ALA A 49 -6.56 -21.91 25.77
C ALA A 49 -7.92 -22.63 25.74
N HIS A 50 -8.84 -22.21 24.86
CA HIS A 50 -10.16 -22.80 24.68
C HIS A 50 -10.32 -23.26 23.23
N PRO A 51 -9.76 -24.43 22.86
CA PRO A 51 -9.99 -25.00 21.53
C PRO A 51 -11.49 -25.26 21.37
N VAL A 52 -12.12 -24.51 20.47
CA VAL A 52 -13.53 -24.72 20.12
C VAL A 52 -13.61 -25.94 19.22
N ASP A 53 -14.25 -27.01 19.68
CA ASP A 53 -14.56 -28.17 18.85
C ASP A 53 -15.42 -27.71 17.66
N VAL A 54 -14.95 -28.04 16.46
CA VAL A 54 -15.48 -27.57 15.18
C VAL A 54 -16.83 -28.24 14.93
N ASP A 55 -17.93 -27.55 15.23
CA ASP A 55 -19.20 -27.49 14.45
C ASP A 55 -20.28 -26.67 15.21
N PRO A 56 -21.10 -25.79 14.58
CA PRO A 56 -21.28 -25.58 13.15
C PRO A 56 -20.62 -24.28 12.57
N PRO A 57 -20.61 -24.13 11.23
CA PRO A 57 -19.64 -23.33 10.46
C PRO A 57 -19.97 -21.84 10.25
N HIS A 58 -20.87 -21.22 11.02
CA HIS A 58 -21.42 -19.94 10.60
C HIS A 58 -21.21 -18.86 11.66
N LEU A 59 -20.17 -18.07 11.44
CA LEU A 59 -19.82 -16.84 12.16
C LEU A 59 -19.39 -17.05 13.62
N GLN A 60 -18.11 -17.34 13.82
CA GLN A 60 -17.55 -17.45 15.18
C GLN A 60 -17.63 -16.07 15.86
N PRO A 61 -18.14 -15.98 17.11
CA PRO A 61 -18.33 -14.69 17.79
C PRO A 61 -17.06 -13.83 17.87
N TRP A 62 -15.89 -14.46 17.98
CA TRP A 62 -14.60 -13.76 18.01
C TRP A 62 -14.27 -13.05 16.69
N MET A 63 -14.73 -13.57 15.54
CA MET A 63 -14.52 -12.93 14.23
C MET A 63 -15.31 -11.63 14.14
N VAL A 64 -16.56 -11.64 14.62
CA VAL A 64 -17.44 -10.46 14.66
C VAL A 64 -16.88 -9.43 15.63
N PHE A 65 -16.45 -9.88 16.82
CA PHE A 65 -15.78 -9.03 17.79
C PHE A 65 -14.55 -8.35 17.18
N MET A 66 -13.69 -9.11 16.50
CA MET A 66 -12.50 -8.58 15.84
C MET A 66 -12.83 -7.60 14.72
N ALA A 67 -13.85 -7.89 13.91
CA ALA A 67 -14.29 -6.98 12.86
C ALA A 67 -14.73 -5.63 13.45
N ILE A 68 -15.53 -5.63 14.52
CA ILE A 68 -15.96 -4.40 15.20
C ILE A 68 -14.75 -3.65 15.78
N VAL A 69 -13.85 -4.35 16.46
CA VAL A 69 -12.65 -3.76 17.04
C VAL A 69 -11.80 -3.09 15.96
N ILE A 70 -11.53 -3.78 14.84
CA ILE A 70 -10.72 -3.22 13.74
C ILE A 70 -11.42 -2.02 13.12
N THR A 71 -12.73 -2.07 12.84
CA THR A 71 -13.47 -0.93 12.25
C THR A 71 -13.51 0.29 13.17
N VAL A 72 -13.69 0.07 14.48
CA VAL A 72 -13.65 1.15 15.48
C VAL A 72 -12.24 1.71 15.59
N TRP A 73 -11.23 0.84 15.69
CA TRP A 73 -9.83 1.22 15.76
C TRP A 73 -9.38 2.01 14.52
N THR A 74 -9.74 1.59 13.31
CA THR A 74 -9.39 2.34 12.07
C THR A 74 -10.01 3.73 12.08
N SER A 75 -11.24 3.87 12.54
CA SER A 75 -11.92 5.16 12.68
C SER A 75 -11.20 6.08 13.67
N PHE A 76 -10.79 5.54 14.82
CA PHE A 76 -10.02 6.30 15.82
C PHE A 76 -8.62 6.66 15.32
N HIS A 77 -7.94 5.73 14.66
CA HIS A 77 -6.62 5.95 14.08
C HIS A 77 -6.64 7.08 13.05
N SER A 78 -7.56 7.02 12.06
CA SER A 78 -7.66 8.03 11.02
C SER A 78 -8.04 9.41 11.57
N ARG A 79 -9.00 9.48 12.51
CA ARG A 79 -9.36 10.76 13.16
C ARG A 79 -8.25 11.31 14.03
N GLY A 80 -7.59 10.44 14.80
CA GLY A 80 -6.45 10.80 15.64
C GLY A 80 -5.30 11.35 14.82
N TRP A 81 -4.98 10.72 13.69
CA TRP A 81 -3.95 11.22 12.78
C TRP A 81 -4.33 12.57 12.17
N ALA A 82 -5.57 12.72 11.66
CA ALA A 82 -6.03 13.98 11.09
C ALA A 82 -5.90 15.15 12.09
N GLN A 83 -6.21 14.91 13.37
CA GLN A 83 -6.01 15.91 14.42
C GLN A 83 -4.53 16.24 14.64
N GLN A 84 -3.66 15.21 14.76
CA GLN A 84 -2.22 15.41 14.96
C GLN A 84 -1.59 16.16 13.79
N GLN A 85 -1.93 15.77 12.56
CA GLN A 85 -1.48 16.43 11.33
C GLN A 85 -1.86 17.92 11.33
N ASN A 86 -3.08 18.27 11.73
CA ASN A 86 -3.51 19.67 11.81
C ASN A 86 -2.74 20.47 12.88
N ILE A 87 -2.49 19.88 14.05
CA ILE A 87 -1.71 20.53 15.12
C ILE A 87 -0.29 20.81 14.63
N VAL A 88 0.33 19.82 13.97
CA VAL A 88 1.69 19.91 13.45
C VAL A 88 1.77 20.94 12.30
N LYS A 89 0.80 20.93 11.38
CA LYS A 89 0.69 21.89 10.27
C LYS A 89 0.67 23.33 10.78
N VAL A 90 -0.10 23.62 11.82
CA VAL A 90 -0.15 24.96 12.45
C VAL A 90 1.13 25.24 13.24
N LYS A 91 1.63 24.29 14.05
CA LYS A 91 2.83 24.45 14.86
C LYS A 91 4.06 24.80 14.01
N TRP A 92 4.17 24.21 12.83
CA TRP A 92 5.30 24.42 11.93
C TRP A 92 5.10 25.57 10.94
N GLY A 93 3.92 26.20 10.91
CA GLY A 93 3.66 27.34 10.04
C GLY A 93 3.59 27.00 8.55
N VAL A 94 3.44 25.73 8.18
CA VAL A 94 3.40 25.26 6.78
C VAL A 94 1.97 25.16 6.27
N SER A 95 1.12 26.15 6.58
CA SER A 95 -0.30 26.04 6.24
C SER A 95 -0.59 26.21 4.75
N ASP A 96 0.16 27.13 4.13
CA ASP A 96 -0.09 27.66 2.79
C ASP A 96 1.03 27.28 1.79
N PHE A 97 1.84 26.28 2.13
CA PHE A 97 3.05 25.94 1.35
C PHE A 97 2.77 25.50 -0.10
N GLU A 98 1.61 24.90 -0.37
CA GLU A 98 1.22 24.47 -1.72
C GLU A 98 0.91 25.66 -2.64
N GLU A 99 0.41 26.77 -2.08
CA GLU A 99 0.10 27.98 -2.85
C GLU A 99 1.37 28.78 -3.21
N GLU A 100 2.40 28.67 -2.37
CA GLU A 100 3.70 29.35 -2.53
C GLU A 100 4.72 28.52 -3.32
N GLU A 101 4.35 27.32 -3.79
CA GLU A 101 5.28 26.39 -4.42
C GLU A 101 5.73 26.85 -5.82
N GLU A 102 7.05 26.89 -6.03
CA GLU A 102 7.62 27.23 -7.33
C GLU A 102 7.43 26.12 -8.38
N CYS A 103 7.47 26.50 -9.67
CA CYS A 103 7.46 25.53 -10.75
C CYS A 103 8.70 24.65 -10.70
N ARG A 104 8.51 23.33 -10.82
CA ARG A 104 9.63 22.39 -10.83
C ARG A 104 10.59 22.68 -12.00
N PRO A 105 11.92 22.55 -11.82
CA PRO A 105 12.89 22.84 -12.87
C PRO A 105 12.66 22.04 -14.17
N GLN A 106 12.22 20.78 -14.03
CA GLN A 106 11.98 19.84 -15.12
C GLN A 106 10.68 20.12 -15.89
N PHE A 107 9.86 21.08 -15.46
CA PHE A 107 8.61 21.43 -16.13
C PHE A 107 8.88 22.05 -17.51
N LYS A 108 8.25 21.45 -18.52
CA LYS A 108 8.32 21.87 -19.92
C LYS A 108 7.10 22.75 -20.24
N GLY A 109 7.31 23.93 -20.80
CA GLY A 109 6.24 24.85 -21.17
C GLY A 109 6.76 26.04 -21.97
N GLU A 110 5.85 26.77 -22.60
CA GLU A 110 6.14 28.02 -23.32
C GLU A 110 6.05 29.20 -22.34
N LEU A 111 6.94 30.19 -22.46
CA LEU A 111 6.94 31.36 -21.57
C LEU A 111 5.82 32.33 -21.97
N HIS A 112 4.81 32.46 -21.11
CA HIS A 112 3.70 33.41 -21.25
C HIS A 112 3.70 34.40 -20.08
N LEU A 113 3.14 35.58 -20.28
CA LEU A 113 2.92 36.52 -19.19
C LEU A 113 1.65 36.10 -18.43
N ASN A 114 1.75 35.90 -17.12
CA ASN A 114 0.60 35.56 -16.30
C ASN A 114 -0.36 36.77 -16.23
N PRO A 115 -1.67 36.58 -16.50
CA PRO A 115 -2.64 37.66 -16.60
C PRO A 115 -2.96 38.37 -15.27
N VAL A 116 -2.59 37.76 -14.13
CA VAL A 116 -2.89 38.30 -12.78
C VAL A 116 -1.75 39.16 -12.26
N ASN A 117 -0.50 38.71 -12.40
CA ASN A 117 0.67 39.35 -11.81
C ASN A 117 1.69 39.91 -12.83
N ASN A 118 1.44 39.73 -14.14
CA ASN A 118 2.34 40.15 -15.23
C ASN A 118 3.76 39.56 -15.17
N GLN A 119 3.95 38.44 -14.47
CA GLN A 119 5.25 37.76 -14.41
C GLN A 119 5.36 36.70 -15.52
N PRO A 120 6.57 36.47 -16.08
CA PRO A 120 6.79 35.43 -17.07
C PRO A 120 6.69 34.05 -16.41
N GLU A 121 5.76 33.22 -16.87
CA GLU A 121 5.48 31.89 -16.35
C GLU A 121 5.46 30.85 -17.48
N LYS A 122 5.95 29.64 -17.20
CA LYS A 122 5.83 28.52 -18.16
C LYS A 122 4.38 28.05 -18.21
N PHE A 123 3.79 28.08 -19.39
CA PHE A 123 2.44 27.58 -19.66
C PHE A 123 2.51 26.24 -20.42
N TYR A 124 1.70 25.27 -19.99
CA TYR A 124 1.51 24.01 -20.70
C TYR A 124 0.02 23.74 -20.90
N PRO A 125 -0.46 23.46 -22.12
CA PRO A 125 -1.88 23.31 -22.40
C PRO A 125 -2.49 22.11 -21.67
N GLU A 126 -3.53 22.35 -20.88
CA GLU A 126 -4.19 21.34 -20.05
C GLU A 126 -4.78 20.18 -20.86
N ASN A 127 -5.27 20.45 -22.08
CA ASN A 127 -5.79 19.40 -22.96
C ASN A 127 -4.73 18.36 -23.33
N LYS A 128 -3.48 18.80 -23.52
CA LYS A 128 -2.36 17.90 -23.82
C LYS A 128 -1.97 17.09 -22.59
N ARG A 129 -1.93 17.75 -21.41
CA ARG A 129 -1.68 17.10 -20.11
C ARG A 129 -2.74 16.04 -19.82
N ARG A 130 -4.02 16.37 -19.99
CA ARG A 130 -5.15 15.46 -19.78
C ARG A 130 -5.07 14.22 -20.67
N ARG A 131 -4.68 14.37 -21.93
CA ARG A 131 -4.43 13.22 -22.83
C ARG A 131 -3.28 12.35 -22.34
N SER A 132 -2.18 12.94 -21.88
CA SER A 132 -1.05 12.21 -21.30
C SER A 132 -1.45 11.44 -20.03
N MET A 133 -2.20 12.09 -19.13
CA MET A 133 -2.76 11.46 -17.93
C MET A 133 -3.73 10.31 -18.26
N MET A 134 -4.60 10.47 -19.26
CA MET A 134 -5.49 9.41 -19.72
C MET A 134 -4.72 8.21 -20.28
N LEU A 135 -3.66 8.45 -21.06
CA LEU A 135 -2.79 7.41 -21.60
C LEU A 135 -2.08 6.66 -20.46
N SER A 136 -1.46 7.40 -19.53
CA SER A 136 -0.79 6.87 -18.35
C SER A 136 -1.73 6.01 -17.49
N ASN A 137 -2.92 6.52 -17.16
CA ASN A 137 -3.93 5.75 -16.42
C ASN A 137 -4.41 4.50 -17.18
N SER A 138 -4.51 4.56 -18.51
CA SER A 138 -4.85 3.38 -19.32
C SER A 138 -3.75 2.33 -19.29
N ILE A 139 -2.48 2.74 -19.31
CA ILE A 139 -1.34 1.83 -19.18
C ILE A 139 -1.38 1.13 -17.82
N ILE A 140 -1.66 1.85 -16.74
CA ILE A 140 -1.78 1.28 -15.38
C ILE A 140 -2.90 0.24 -15.32
N LEU A 141 -4.06 0.56 -15.90
CA LEU A 141 -5.17 -0.39 -15.99
C LEU A 141 -4.76 -1.67 -16.75
N CYS A 142 -4.04 -1.55 -17.86
CA CYS A 142 -3.51 -2.70 -18.59
C CYS A 142 -2.57 -3.54 -17.74
N PHE A 143 -1.69 -2.92 -16.94
CA PHE A 143 -0.81 -3.64 -16.00
C PHE A 143 -1.61 -4.39 -14.92
N ILE A 144 -2.66 -3.77 -14.38
CA ILE A 144 -3.54 -4.42 -13.38
C ILE A 144 -4.29 -5.61 -14.00
N VAL A 145 -4.79 -5.49 -15.23
CA VAL A 145 -5.45 -6.61 -15.92
C VAL A 145 -4.45 -7.74 -16.22
N ALA A 146 -3.25 -7.42 -16.72
CA ALA A 146 -2.20 -8.41 -16.94
C ALA A 146 -1.79 -9.13 -15.65
N LEU A 147 -1.72 -8.39 -14.54
CA LEU A 147 -1.52 -8.91 -13.20
C LEU A 147 -2.55 -9.97 -12.81
N TRP A 148 -3.84 -9.66 -12.99
CA TRP A 148 -4.93 -10.58 -12.70
C TRP A 148 -4.86 -11.85 -13.55
N VAL A 149 -4.59 -11.71 -14.85
CA VAL A 149 -4.42 -12.86 -15.75
C VAL A 149 -3.27 -13.75 -15.29
N PHE A 150 -2.14 -13.14 -14.90
CA PHE A 150 -0.99 -13.89 -14.42
C PHE A 150 -1.28 -14.63 -13.10
N ILE A 151 -1.98 -13.99 -12.16
CA ILE A 151 -2.39 -14.63 -10.89
C ILE A 151 -3.28 -15.85 -11.17
N VAL A 152 -4.30 -15.71 -12.02
CA VAL A 152 -5.18 -16.82 -12.40
C VAL A 152 -4.39 -17.95 -13.05
N PHE A 153 -3.45 -17.61 -13.94
CA PHE A 153 -2.57 -18.60 -14.57
C PHE A 153 -1.75 -19.39 -13.54
N ILE A 154 -1.19 -18.74 -12.52
CA ILE A 154 -0.45 -19.44 -11.46
C ILE A 154 -1.36 -20.40 -10.66
N TYR A 155 -2.59 -20.00 -10.35
CA TYR A 155 -3.53 -20.90 -9.66
C TYR A 155 -3.98 -22.09 -10.52
N GLU A 156 -4.12 -21.92 -11.83
CA GLU A 156 -4.40 -23.04 -12.73
C GLU A 156 -3.21 -24.01 -12.82
N LEU A 157 -1.97 -23.50 -12.80
CA LEU A 157 -0.79 -24.35 -12.70
C LEU A 157 -0.71 -25.11 -11.37
N GLU A 158 -1.03 -24.43 -10.25
CA GLU A 158 -1.13 -25.06 -8.93
C GLU A 158 -2.13 -26.23 -8.96
N LYS A 159 -3.33 -25.98 -9.51
CA LYS A 159 -4.37 -26.99 -9.67
C LYS A 159 -3.89 -28.18 -10.51
N TYR A 160 -3.25 -27.91 -11.65
CA TYR A 160 -2.70 -28.96 -12.52
C TYR A 160 -1.70 -29.87 -11.79
N TRP A 161 -0.83 -29.31 -10.95
CA TRP A 161 0.11 -30.11 -10.16
C TRP A 161 -0.61 -30.94 -9.09
N LEU A 162 -1.61 -30.37 -8.43
CA LEU A 162 -2.42 -31.08 -7.43
C LEU A 162 -3.21 -32.24 -8.06
N ASP A 163 -3.82 -32.04 -9.23
CA ASP A 163 -4.55 -33.08 -9.97
C ASP A 163 -3.64 -34.25 -10.40
N LYS A 164 -2.35 -34.00 -10.60
CA LYS A 164 -1.33 -35.02 -10.90
C LYS A 164 -0.78 -35.72 -9.65
N GLY A 165 -1.22 -35.32 -8.46
CA GLY A 165 -0.79 -35.91 -7.18
C GLY A 165 0.50 -35.28 -6.60
N TYR A 166 0.95 -34.14 -7.11
CA TYR A 166 2.11 -33.44 -6.55
C TYR A 166 1.71 -32.56 -5.35
N ALA A 167 1.84 -33.11 -4.14
CA ALA A 167 1.50 -32.41 -2.89
C ALA A 167 2.30 -31.11 -2.66
N TRP A 168 3.49 -30.97 -3.27
CA TRP A 168 4.32 -29.76 -3.17
C TRP A 168 3.82 -28.60 -4.05
N GLY A 169 2.82 -28.83 -4.92
CA GLY A 169 2.31 -27.83 -5.85
C GLY A 169 1.81 -26.55 -5.17
N SER A 170 1.14 -26.66 -4.02
CA SER A 170 0.61 -25.50 -3.28
C SER A 170 1.70 -24.64 -2.62
N LEU A 171 2.76 -25.28 -2.11
CA LEU A 171 3.93 -24.58 -1.57
C LEU A 171 4.64 -23.80 -2.68
N VAL A 172 4.87 -24.44 -3.82
CA VAL A 172 5.54 -23.81 -4.96
C VAL A 172 4.69 -22.69 -5.56
N GLY A 173 3.37 -22.88 -5.70
CA GLY A 173 2.45 -21.82 -6.13
C GLY A 173 2.50 -20.60 -5.22
N SER A 174 2.47 -20.81 -3.89
CA SER A 174 2.57 -19.72 -2.90
C SER A 174 3.92 -18.97 -3.00
N LEU A 175 5.02 -19.69 -3.21
CA LEU A 175 6.34 -19.10 -3.40
C LEU A 175 6.43 -18.27 -4.69
N ILE A 176 5.92 -18.80 -5.81
CA ILE A 176 5.90 -18.08 -7.10
C ILE A 176 5.09 -16.79 -6.97
N LEU A 177 3.90 -16.84 -6.38
CA LEU A 177 3.07 -15.66 -6.14
C LEU A 177 3.82 -14.64 -5.28
N SER A 178 4.51 -15.09 -4.23
CA SER A 178 5.26 -14.21 -3.34
C SER A 178 6.44 -13.51 -4.03
N VAL A 179 7.18 -14.25 -4.86
CA VAL A 179 8.29 -13.69 -5.65
C VAL A 179 7.76 -12.73 -6.71
N GLN A 180 6.66 -13.09 -7.39
CA GLN A 180 6.00 -12.24 -8.38
C GLN A 180 5.62 -10.87 -7.79
N ILE A 181 5.00 -10.84 -6.60
CA ILE A 181 4.60 -9.60 -5.93
C ILE A 181 5.80 -8.65 -5.79
N GLN A 182 6.94 -9.17 -5.35
CA GLN A 182 8.14 -8.37 -5.08
C GLN A 182 8.83 -7.90 -6.36
N VAL A 183 9.03 -8.80 -7.32
CA VAL A 183 9.65 -8.47 -8.62
C VAL A 183 8.82 -7.42 -9.36
N LEU A 184 7.50 -7.61 -9.39
CA LEU A 184 6.63 -6.70 -10.11
C LEU A 184 6.45 -5.36 -9.40
N SER A 185 6.49 -5.34 -8.07
CA SER A 185 6.56 -4.10 -7.28
C SER A 185 7.79 -3.27 -7.68
N ALA A 186 8.98 -3.88 -7.68
CA ALA A 186 10.22 -3.21 -8.05
C ALA A 186 10.21 -2.72 -9.52
N PHE A 187 9.73 -3.56 -10.44
CA PHE A 187 9.59 -3.18 -11.84
C PHE A 187 8.62 -2.01 -12.04
N TYR A 188 7.47 -2.04 -11.38
CA TYR A 188 6.46 -0.99 -11.50
C TYR A 188 6.94 0.35 -10.94
N MET A 189 7.75 0.35 -9.87
CA MET A 189 8.36 1.58 -9.33
C MET A 189 9.25 2.30 -10.35
N ALA A 190 9.92 1.57 -11.25
CA ALA A 190 10.68 2.18 -12.35
C ALA A 190 9.74 2.71 -13.45
N VAL A 191 8.69 1.97 -13.79
CA VAL A 191 7.72 2.36 -14.85
C VAL A 191 6.93 3.60 -14.46
N VAL A 192 6.45 3.69 -13.21
CA VAL A 192 5.61 4.80 -12.76
C VAL A 192 6.34 6.14 -12.81
N GLU A 193 7.66 6.16 -12.59
CA GLU A 193 8.48 7.35 -12.70
C GLU A 193 8.50 7.89 -14.14
N ILE A 194 8.71 6.99 -15.11
CA ILE A 194 8.66 7.32 -16.54
C ILE A 194 7.27 7.85 -16.92
N LEU A 195 6.20 7.17 -16.48
CA LEU A 195 4.84 7.60 -16.77
C LEU A 195 4.52 8.98 -16.18
N ASN A 196 4.98 9.24 -14.96
CA ASN A 196 4.71 10.49 -14.27
C ASN A 196 5.51 11.67 -14.85
N ASP A 197 6.72 11.42 -15.36
CA ASP A 197 7.47 12.41 -16.12
C ASP A 197 6.82 12.77 -17.46
N LEU A 198 6.17 11.81 -18.12
CA LEU A 198 5.40 12.06 -19.35
C LEU A 198 4.16 12.92 -19.12
N GLU A 199 3.61 12.96 -17.91
CA GLU A 199 2.46 13.81 -17.57
C GLU A 199 2.82 15.28 -17.40
N ASN A 200 4.10 15.59 -17.20
CA ASN A 200 4.63 16.96 -17.11
C ASN A 200 3.87 17.84 -16.07
N HIS A 201 3.93 17.43 -14.81
CA HIS A 201 3.38 18.17 -13.67
C HIS A 201 4.11 19.50 -13.43
N LYS A 202 3.38 20.52 -12.94
CA LYS A 202 3.89 21.89 -12.77
C LYS A 202 4.68 22.06 -11.47
N THR A 203 4.10 21.62 -10.37
CA THR A 203 4.70 21.67 -9.02
C THR A 203 5.31 20.31 -8.65
N GLN A 204 6.19 20.30 -7.64
CA GLN A 204 6.74 19.07 -7.09
C GLN A 204 5.67 18.30 -6.32
N THR A 205 4.76 18.97 -5.62
CA THR A 205 3.62 18.33 -4.94
C THR A 205 2.72 17.58 -5.92
N ASP A 206 2.29 18.22 -7.03
CA ASP A 206 1.46 17.56 -8.06
C ASP A 206 2.17 16.33 -8.65
N PHE A 207 3.48 16.44 -8.88
CA PHE A 207 4.29 15.34 -9.38
C PHE A 207 4.31 14.18 -8.39
N GLU A 208 4.62 14.45 -7.13
CA GLU A 208 4.71 13.43 -6.09
C GLU A 208 3.36 12.78 -5.82
N ASP A 209 2.28 13.54 -5.71
CA ASP A 209 0.93 13.04 -5.52
C ASP A 209 0.48 12.16 -6.69
N GLY A 210 0.78 12.59 -7.92
CA GLY A 210 0.55 11.80 -9.13
C GLY A 210 1.29 10.47 -9.11
N LYS A 211 2.55 10.45 -8.67
CA LYS A 211 3.35 9.22 -8.53
C LYS A 211 2.80 8.33 -7.42
N ILE A 212 2.52 8.90 -6.25
CA ILE A 212 1.99 8.20 -5.06
C ILE A 212 0.66 7.53 -5.40
N PHE A 213 -0.27 8.25 -6.03
CA PHE A 213 -1.57 7.70 -6.37
C PHE A 213 -1.47 6.49 -7.32
N LYS A 214 -0.64 6.59 -8.36
CA LYS A 214 -0.42 5.50 -9.33
C LYS A 214 0.25 4.29 -8.68
N THR A 215 1.31 4.52 -7.91
CA THR A 215 1.96 3.48 -7.10
C THR A 215 0.97 2.81 -6.17
N PHE A 216 0.20 3.58 -5.42
CA PHE A 216 -0.80 3.05 -4.50
C PHE A 216 -1.84 2.18 -5.20
N LEU A 217 -2.41 2.66 -6.31
CA LEU A 217 -3.39 1.90 -7.11
C LEU A 217 -2.84 0.54 -7.52
N PHE A 218 -1.64 0.51 -8.10
CA PHE A 218 -1.01 -0.73 -8.52
C PHE A 218 -0.69 -1.65 -7.34
N GLN A 219 -0.12 -1.10 -6.27
CA GLN A 219 0.30 -1.85 -5.08
C GLN A 219 -0.88 -2.50 -4.35
N ILE A 220 -2.07 -1.88 -4.36
CA ILE A 220 -3.27 -2.52 -3.79
C ILE A 220 -3.56 -3.84 -4.52
N PHE A 221 -3.62 -3.81 -5.85
CA PHE A 221 -3.92 -5.04 -6.60
C PHE A 221 -2.77 -6.03 -6.51
N ASN A 222 -1.53 -5.60 -6.66
CA ASN A 222 -0.37 -6.48 -6.60
C ASN A 222 -0.26 -7.22 -5.25
N ASN A 223 -0.47 -6.54 -4.12
CA ASN A 223 -0.31 -7.16 -2.80
C ASN A 223 -1.54 -7.92 -2.30
N TYR A 224 -2.76 -7.50 -2.68
CA TYR A 224 -4.00 -8.06 -2.12
C TYR A 224 -4.81 -8.93 -3.09
N ALA A 225 -4.53 -8.93 -4.40
CA ALA A 225 -5.32 -9.72 -5.35
C ALA A 225 -5.21 -11.23 -5.13
N SER A 226 -4.02 -11.77 -4.86
CA SER A 226 -3.81 -13.20 -4.59
C SER A 226 -4.49 -13.64 -3.28
N LEU A 227 -4.42 -12.82 -2.23
CA LEU A 227 -5.12 -13.04 -0.97
C LEU A 227 -6.64 -13.04 -1.16
N THR A 228 -7.16 -12.06 -1.92
CA THR A 228 -8.60 -11.95 -2.23
C THR A 228 -9.08 -13.13 -3.07
N TYR A 229 -8.29 -13.52 -4.08
CA TYR A 229 -8.59 -14.68 -4.91
C TYR A 229 -8.62 -15.96 -4.07
N THR A 230 -7.63 -16.17 -3.20
CA THR A 230 -7.56 -17.35 -2.32
C THR A 230 -8.75 -17.41 -1.35
N ALA A 231 -9.13 -16.27 -0.77
CA ALA A 231 -10.18 -16.21 0.23
C ALA A 231 -11.59 -16.43 -0.36
N PHE A 232 -11.88 -15.88 -1.54
CA PHE A 232 -13.25 -15.83 -2.07
C PHE A 232 -13.47 -16.61 -3.37
N VAL A 233 -12.46 -16.76 -4.22
CA VAL A 233 -12.61 -17.30 -5.58
C VAL A 233 -12.09 -18.72 -5.70
N LYS A 234 -10.92 -19.01 -5.11
CA LYS A 234 -10.21 -20.30 -5.21
C LYS A 234 -11.11 -21.48 -4.81
N THR A 235 -11.92 -21.32 -3.76
CA THR A 235 -12.87 -22.32 -3.27
C THR A 235 -13.87 -22.79 -4.32
N HIS A 236 -14.31 -21.90 -5.23
CA HIS A 236 -15.35 -22.21 -6.20
C HIS A 236 -14.82 -22.69 -7.56
N ILE A 237 -13.57 -22.37 -7.92
CA ILE A 237 -13.03 -22.60 -9.27
C ILE A 237 -11.92 -23.66 -9.27
N SER A 238 -10.92 -23.47 -8.40
CA SER A 238 -9.66 -24.25 -8.46
C SER A 238 -9.63 -25.41 -7.49
N GLY A 239 -10.44 -25.36 -6.42
CA GLY A 239 -10.33 -26.28 -5.29
C GLY A 239 -9.10 -25.95 -4.42
N CYS A 240 -9.00 -26.61 -3.27
CA CYS A 240 -7.94 -26.35 -2.29
C CYS A 240 -7.28 -27.68 -1.91
N ALA A 241 -5.97 -27.64 -1.61
CA ALA A 241 -5.20 -28.86 -1.34
C ALA A 241 -5.64 -29.55 -0.04
N THR A 242 -5.91 -28.76 1.01
CA THR A 242 -6.41 -29.27 2.31
C THR A 242 -7.59 -28.45 2.80
N THR A 243 -7.38 -27.18 3.12
CA THR A 243 -8.42 -26.20 3.45
C THR A 243 -8.05 -24.86 2.82
N CYS A 244 -9.01 -24.17 2.23
CA CYS A 244 -8.74 -22.88 1.57
C CYS A 244 -8.23 -21.82 2.56
N ILE A 245 -8.65 -21.91 3.82
CA ILE A 245 -8.15 -21.08 4.93
C ILE A 245 -6.68 -21.44 5.25
N GLY A 246 -6.31 -22.72 5.19
CA GLY A 246 -4.93 -23.16 5.33
C GLY A 246 -4.02 -22.63 4.23
N ASP A 247 -4.48 -22.69 2.98
CA ASP A 247 -3.76 -22.14 1.82
C ASP A 247 -3.58 -20.62 1.96
N LEU A 248 -4.63 -19.89 2.38
CA LEU A 248 -4.56 -18.46 2.65
C LEU A 248 -3.54 -18.13 3.75
N ARG A 249 -3.55 -18.90 4.84
CA ARG A 249 -2.57 -18.74 5.93
C ARG A 249 -1.14 -18.98 5.46
N SER A 250 -0.93 -20.03 4.66
CA SER A 250 0.38 -20.36 4.08
C SER A 250 0.88 -19.24 3.17
N LEU A 251 0.01 -18.70 2.32
CA LEU A 251 0.32 -17.58 1.43
C LEU A 251 0.70 -16.33 2.22
N MET A 252 -0.08 -15.96 3.25
CA MET A 252 0.23 -14.81 4.12
C MET A 252 1.59 -14.95 4.81
N ILE A 253 1.89 -16.13 5.37
CA ILE A 253 3.19 -16.41 6.00
C ILE A 253 4.31 -16.31 4.97
N THR A 254 4.12 -16.87 3.78
CA THR A 254 5.13 -16.86 2.71
C THR A 254 5.43 -15.43 2.27
N ILE A 255 4.40 -14.60 2.05
CA ILE A 255 4.56 -13.17 1.69
C ILE A 255 5.35 -12.42 2.75
N PHE A 256 4.99 -12.59 4.02
CA PHE A 256 5.67 -11.91 5.12
C PHE A 256 7.14 -12.33 5.22
N MET A 257 7.42 -13.64 5.14
CA MET A 257 8.78 -14.17 5.25
C MET A 257 9.65 -13.75 4.07
N THR A 258 9.14 -13.79 2.84
CA THR A 258 9.93 -13.37 1.68
C THR A 258 10.19 -11.87 1.70
N SER A 259 9.21 -11.06 2.11
CA SER A 259 9.40 -9.61 2.27
C SER A 259 10.44 -9.29 3.34
N TYR A 260 10.40 -10.00 4.48
CA TYR A 260 11.41 -9.85 5.53
C TYR A 260 12.82 -10.15 5.00
N VAL A 261 12.99 -11.23 4.23
CA VAL A 261 14.27 -11.59 3.61
C VAL A 261 14.75 -10.51 2.63
N MET A 262 13.88 -10.01 1.75
CA MET A 262 14.27 -8.97 0.79
C MET A 262 14.66 -7.66 1.47
N ASN A 263 13.93 -7.23 2.50
CA ASN A 263 14.28 -6.04 3.28
C ASN A 263 15.65 -6.19 3.96
N PHE A 264 15.99 -7.39 4.43
CA PHE A 264 17.31 -7.64 5.00
C PHE A 264 18.43 -7.56 3.95
N VAL A 265 18.16 -8.04 2.73
CA VAL A 265 19.11 -7.95 1.59
C VAL A 265 19.29 -6.51 1.11
N GLU A 266 18.26 -5.65 1.17
CA GLU A 266 18.41 -4.23 0.82
C GLU A 266 19.21 -3.42 1.84
N LEU A 267 19.22 -3.85 3.11
CA LEU A 267 19.89 -3.14 4.21
C LEU A 267 21.32 -3.62 4.50
N GLY A 268 21.70 -4.82 4.04
CA GLY A 268 23.01 -5.45 4.29
C GLY A 268 23.94 -5.37 3.09
#